data_AF-A0AAX6GUZ9-F1
#
_entry.id   AF-A0AAX6GUZ9-F1
#
_cell.length_a   1.000
_cell.length_b   1.000
_cell.length_c   1.000
_cell.angle_alpha   90.00
_cell.angle_beta   90.00
_cell.angle_gamma   90.00
#
_symmetry.space_group_name_H-M   'P 1'
#
loop_
_entity.id
_entity.type
_entity.pdbx_description
1 polymer ?
#
loop_
_entity_poly.entity_id
_entity_poly.type
_entity_poly.pdbx_seq_one_letter_code
_entity_poly.pdbx_strand_id
1 'polypeptide(L)'
;MDNLPPPPPLSSPEAGPHLLSTRNLFAACIILGTLIFLLLIWVVYKYRTCIFASHGQATNNSDGRDRVPAESQPTIFSPIIRHADDLLFLCNDGASPSLQVIGRGGCGEVYKAELATGGRTIPVAIKKVLQPLMIDARNLGTKESRILSHRMRQIRSEVVTVGRMRHPNLLRLLAHVPVRSGSCHYLVYDFMKNGSLHDVLKSETRSRDLKWPGRHKIALGVAAGLEYLHMEHQPKIIHRDLKPANILLDDDMNSCISDFGLAKVVTCATGVSINTKHVAGTMGFIAPEYYRKMSFTEKVDVYSFGVILAVLVTGRFPTDRFFQATEEISMVGWVRRVVASNDPTEAIDSTLLGNGFEREMMLVLKIACFCTYDDPKERPNSRDVLCMLSQIKLGEDIV
;
A
#
# COMPACT_ATOMS: atom_id res chain seq x y z
N MET A 1 -7.30 34.06 -99.91
CA MET A 1 -7.80 34.44 -98.58
C MET A 1 -7.92 33.17 -97.78
N ASP A 2 -7.11 33.09 -96.75
CA ASP A 2 -6.69 31.89 -96.02
C ASP A 2 -7.85 31.17 -95.32
N ASN A 3 -7.86 29.84 -95.39
CA ASN A 3 -8.63 29.00 -94.50
C ASN A 3 -7.70 27.88 -94.01
N LEU A 4 -7.16 28.06 -92.80
CA LEU A 4 -6.31 27.09 -92.12
C LEU A 4 -7.03 25.74 -91.92
N PRO A 5 -6.30 24.61 -91.98
CA PRO A 5 -6.85 23.31 -91.64
C PRO A 5 -7.12 23.19 -90.12
N PRO A 6 -8.09 22.33 -89.72
CA PRO A 6 -8.48 22.16 -88.32
C PRO A 6 -7.36 21.53 -87.46
N PRO A 7 -7.33 21.81 -86.15
CA PRO A 7 -6.33 21.23 -85.24
C PRO A 7 -6.55 19.72 -85.04
N PRO A 8 -5.47 18.96 -84.74
CA PRO A 8 -5.54 17.51 -84.53
C PRO A 8 -6.31 17.15 -83.24
N PRO A 9 -6.84 15.92 -83.16
CA PRO A 9 -7.63 15.48 -82.01
C PRO A 9 -6.80 15.34 -80.73
N LEU A 10 -7.44 15.64 -79.59
CA LEU A 10 -6.90 15.44 -78.24
C LEU A 10 -6.48 13.97 -78.03
N SER A 11 -5.22 13.75 -77.66
CA SER A 11 -4.75 12.46 -77.17
C SER A 11 -5.37 12.15 -75.80
N SER A 12 -6.00 10.98 -75.68
CA SER A 12 -6.37 10.37 -74.40
C SER A 12 -5.13 10.16 -73.53
N PRO A 13 -5.20 10.34 -72.20
CA PRO A 13 -4.04 10.10 -71.34
C PRO A 13 -3.68 8.61 -71.37
N GLU A 14 -2.47 8.30 -71.86
CA GLU A 14 -1.85 6.99 -71.67
C GLU A 14 -1.76 6.69 -70.17
N ALA A 15 -2.34 5.58 -69.75
CA ALA A 15 -2.14 5.05 -68.41
C ALA A 15 -0.68 4.59 -68.30
N GLY A 16 0.18 5.47 -67.78
CA GLY A 16 1.60 5.18 -67.58
C GLY A 16 1.81 3.98 -66.65
N PRO A 17 2.91 3.21 -66.82
CA PRO A 17 3.16 1.94 -66.12
C PRO A 17 3.48 2.10 -64.60
N HIS A 18 3.26 3.27 -64.01
CA HIS A 18 3.72 3.61 -62.66
C HIS A 18 2.79 3.18 -61.51
N LEU A 19 1.56 2.72 -61.77
CA LEU A 19 0.62 2.34 -60.70
C LEU A 19 0.80 0.91 -60.15
N LEU A 20 1.42 0.01 -60.92
CA LEU A 20 1.68 -1.37 -60.50
C LEU A 20 2.90 -1.47 -59.58
N SER A 21 3.91 -0.60 -59.79
CA SER A 21 5.14 -0.57 -58.98
C SER A 21 4.88 -0.12 -57.55
N THR A 22 4.06 0.91 -57.35
CA THR A 22 3.75 1.46 -56.03
C THR A 22 2.90 0.52 -55.17
N ARG A 23 1.92 -0.17 -55.77
CA ARG A 23 1.11 -1.20 -55.07
C ARG A 23 1.96 -2.40 -54.63
N ASN A 24 2.88 -2.84 -55.48
CA ASN A 24 3.77 -3.96 -55.14
C ASN A 24 4.79 -3.55 -54.08
N LEU A 25 5.29 -2.32 -54.11
CA LEU A 25 6.18 -1.77 -53.08
C LEU A 25 5.45 -1.63 -51.73
N PHE A 26 4.21 -1.16 -51.73
CA PHE A 26 3.41 -1.03 -50.51
C PHE A 26 3.07 -2.38 -49.89
N ALA A 27 2.71 -3.37 -50.73
CA ALA A 27 2.49 -4.75 -50.29
C ALA A 27 3.77 -5.37 -49.72
N ALA A 28 4.92 -5.14 -50.35
CA ALA A 28 6.22 -5.60 -49.86
C ALA A 28 6.58 -4.98 -48.49
N CYS A 29 6.30 -3.69 -48.29
CA CYS A 29 6.51 -3.03 -47.00
C CYS A 29 5.61 -3.60 -45.89
N ILE A 30 4.34 -3.92 -46.18
CA ILE A 30 3.43 -4.54 -45.20
C ILE A 30 3.91 -5.96 -44.84
N ILE A 31 4.33 -6.74 -45.84
CA ILE A 31 4.87 -8.09 -45.60
C ILE A 31 6.14 -8.02 -44.76
N LEU A 32 7.05 -7.10 -45.08
CA LEU A 32 8.28 -6.92 -44.31
C LEU A 32 7.99 -6.45 -42.86
N GLY A 33 7.05 -5.52 -42.69
CA GLY A 33 6.63 -5.03 -41.37
C GLY A 33 5.98 -6.12 -40.51
N THR A 34 5.15 -6.98 -41.11
CA THR A 34 4.53 -8.11 -40.40
C THR A 34 5.55 -9.18 -40.03
N LEU A 35 6.52 -9.47 -40.90
CA LEU A 35 7.62 -10.40 -40.59
C LEU A 35 8.50 -9.89 -39.45
N ILE A 36 8.83 -8.59 -39.44
CA ILE A 36 9.59 -7.96 -38.34
C ILE A 36 8.79 -8.02 -37.03
N PHE A 37 7.48 -7.74 -37.07
CA PHE A 37 6.61 -7.80 -35.90
C PHE A 37 6.52 -9.23 -35.33
N LEU A 38 6.37 -10.24 -36.18
CA LEU A 38 6.37 -11.65 -35.77
C LEU A 38 7.73 -12.09 -35.23
N LEU A 39 8.83 -11.63 -35.81
CA LEU A 39 10.18 -11.86 -35.29
C LEU A 39 10.35 -11.24 -33.90
N LEU A 40 9.86 -10.01 -33.67
CA LEU A 40 9.90 -9.36 -32.36
C LEU A 40 9.08 -10.12 -31.32
N ILE A 41 7.87 -10.59 -31.67
CA ILE A 41 7.07 -11.45 -30.79
C ILE A 41 7.83 -12.74 -30.48
N TRP A 42 8.43 -13.37 -31.48
CA TRP A 42 9.21 -14.60 -31.30
C TRP A 42 10.45 -14.38 -30.43
N VAL A 43 11.17 -13.27 -30.59
CA VAL A 43 12.30 -12.87 -29.75
C VAL A 43 11.85 -12.62 -28.32
N VAL A 44 10.75 -11.89 -28.10
CA VAL A 44 10.18 -11.66 -26.75
C VAL A 44 9.72 -12.97 -26.12
N TYR A 45 9.08 -13.86 -26.89
CA TYR A 45 8.68 -15.18 -26.45
C TYR A 45 9.90 -16.02 -26.07
N LYS A 46 10.92 -16.08 -26.93
CA LYS A 46 12.18 -16.79 -26.66
C LYS A 46 12.92 -16.22 -25.47
N TYR A 47 13.01 -14.90 -25.35
CA TYR A 47 13.61 -14.22 -24.20
C TYR A 47 12.87 -14.54 -22.90
N ARG A 48 11.53 -14.55 -22.91
CA ARG A 48 10.71 -14.98 -21.77
C ARG A 48 10.91 -16.46 -21.43
N THR A 49 10.93 -17.34 -22.43
CA THR A 49 11.17 -18.78 -22.19
C THR A 49 12.61 -19.07 -21.75
N CYS A 50 13.60 -18.30 -22.22
CA CYS A 50 15.00 -18.42 -21.79
C CYS A 50 15.20 -17.89 -20.38
N ILE A 51 14.54 -16.79 -19.97
CA ILE A 51 14.54 -16.33 -18.58
C ILE A 51 13.86 -17.35 -17.65
N PHE A 52 12.79 -17.99 -18.12
CA PHE A 52 12.15 -19.10 -17.40
C PHE A 52 13.04 -20.36 -17.34
N ALA A 53 13.79 -20.65 -18.41
CA ALA A 53 14.69 -21.80 -18.45
C ALA A 53 15.99 -21.56 -17.67
N SER A 54 16.50 -20.33 -17.60
CA SER A 54 17.70 -19.97 -16.83
C SER A 54 17.44 -19.86 -15.33
N HIS A 55 16.19 -19.65 -14.91
CA HIS A 55 15.76 -19.92 -13.52
C HIS A 55 15.46 -21.41 -13.27
N GLY A 56 15.49 -22.25 -14.31
CA GLY A 56 15.17 -23.68 -14.26
C GLY A 56 16.37 -24.64 -14.29
N GLN A 57 17.60 -24.13 -14.36
CA GLN A 57 18.81 -24.96 -14.37
C GLN A 57 19.92 -24.37 -13.48
N ALA A 58 19.80 -24.62 -12.18
CA ALA A 58 20.96 -24.76 -11.31
C ALA A 58 20.69 -25.91 -10.31
N THR A 59 21.59 -26.89 -10.32
CA THR A 59 21.67 -28.09 -9.46
C THR A 59 20.81 -29.31 -9.86
N ASN A 60 21.26 -30.03 -10.90
CA ASN A 60 21.09 -31.48 -10.95
C ASN A 60 22.33 -32.11 -10.32
N ASN A 61 22.22 -32.59 -9.08
CA ASN A 61 22.97 -33.76 -8.65
C ASN A 61 22.12 -34.58 -7.66
N SER A 62 22.19 -35.88 -7.86
CA SER A 62 21.45 -36.99 -7.25
C SER A 62 21.29 -36.93 -5.72
N ASP A 63 20.06 -37.04 -5.22
CA ASP A 63 19.61 -38.18 -4.40
C ASP A 63 18.07 -38.17 -4.23
N GLY A 64 17.45 -39.34 -4.14
CA GLY A 64 16.00 -39.52 -4.13
C GLY A 64 15.35 -39.18 -2.79
N ARG A 65 14.73 -38.00 -2.68
CA ARG A 65 13.63 -37.70 -1.75
C ARG A 65 12.63 -36.77 -2.43
N ASP A 66 11.35 -36.96 -2.12
CA ASP A 66 10.18 -36.28 -2.70
C ASP A 66 10.41 -34.81 -3.05
N ARG A 67 10.41 -34.49 -4.35
CA ARG A 67 10.57 -33.12 -4.84
C ARG A 67 9.31 -32.31 -4.52
N VAL A 68 9.44 -31.43 -3.54
CA VAL A 68 8.46 -30.39 -3.18
C VAL A 68 8.34 -29.40 -4.35
N PRO A 69 7.13 -29.00 -4.79
CA PRO A 69 6.97 -27.92 -5.75
C PRO A 69 7.60 -26.62 -5.22
N ALA A 70 8.30 -25.88 -6.07
CA ALA A 70 8.98 -24.63 -5.71
C ALA A 70 8.06 -23.54 -5.11
N GLU A 71 6.74 -23.67 -5.27
CA GLU A 71 5.73 -22.75 -4.74
C GLU A 71 5.40 -22.95 -3.25
N SER A 72 5.96 -23.98 -2.60
CA SER A 72 5.67 -24.33 -1.20
C SER A 72 6.80 -24.02 -0.22
N GLN A 73 7.84 -23.29 -0.66
CA GLN A 73 8.98 -22.93 0.20
C GLN A 73 8.80 -21.56 0.87
N PRO A 74 9.25 -21.39 2.13
CA PRO A 74 9.34 -20.08 2.76
C PRO A 74 10.14 -19.09 1.92
N THR A 75 9.62 -17.89 1.74
CA THR A 75 10.36 -16.75 1.20
C THR A 75 10.86 -15.90 2.35
N ILE A 76 12.18 -15.81 2.53
CA ILE A 76 12.81 -14.98 3.56
C ILE A 76 13.16 -13.62 2.96
N PHE A 77 12.74 -12.55 3.64
CA PHE A 77 13.03 -11.18 3.25
C PHE A 77 14.13 -10.55 4.13
N SER A 78 14.27 -10.99 5.38
CA SER A 78 15.23 -10.43 6.32
C SER A 78 16.39 -11.38 6.62
N PRO A 79 17.65 -10.88 6.64
CA PRO A 79 18.80 -11.69 7.04
C PRO A 79 18.80 -12.06 8.53
N ILE A 80 17.85 -11.52 9.31
CA ILE A 80 17.63 -11.94 10.69
C ILE A 80 17.25 -13.42 10.76
N ILE A 81 16.45 -13.89 9.81
CA ILE A 81 16.11 -15.31 9.67
C ILE A 81 17.21 -15.96 8.84
N ARG A 82 18.06 -16.77 9.48
CA ARG A 82 19.24 -17.36 8.82
C ARG A 82 18.91 -18.58 7.98
N HIS A 83 17.96 -19.41 8.43
CA HIS A 83 17.63 -20.66 7.78
C HIS A 83 16.11 -20.80 7.60
N ALA A 84 15.69 -21.36 6.45
CA ALA A 84 14.28 -21.67 6.23
C ALA A 84 13.74 -22.70 7.25
N ASP A 85 14.63 -23.52 7.80
CA ASP A 85 14.32 -24.52 8.83
C ASP A 85 13.78 -23.89 10.12
N ASP A 86 14.17 -22.65 10.42
CA ASP A 86 13.68 -21.88 11.57
C ASP A 86 12.16 -21.63 11.49
N LEU A 87 11.56 -21.74 10.29
CA LEU A 87 10.15 -21.49 10.02
C LEU A 87 9.32 -22.78 9.84
N LEU A 88 9.92 -23.97 9.94
CA LEU A 88 9.23 -25.24 9.66
C LEU A 88 8.05 -25.52 10.59
N PHE A 89 8.04 -24.96 11.80
CA PHE A 89 6.90 -25.07 12.72
C PHE A 89 5.61 -24.44 12.17
N LEU A 90 5.71 -23.55 11.18
CA LEU A 90 4.58 -22.96 10.47
C LEU A 90 4.12 -23.77 9.25
N CYS A 91 4.96 -24.69 8.74
CA CYS A 91 4.67 -25.44 7.53
C CYS A 91 3.73 -26.63 7.74
N ASN A 92 3.58 -27.11 8.97
CA ASN A 92 2.78 -28.28 9.33
C ASN A 92 1.43 -27.86 9.93
N ASP A 93 0.33 -28.34 9.33
CA ASP A 93 -1.07 -27.96 9.66
C ASP A 93 -1.50 -28.22 11.12
N GLY A 94 -0.68 -28.91 11.94
CA GLY A 94 -1.02 -29.29 13.32
C GLY A 94 0.08 -29.10 14.36
N ALA A 95 1.21 -28.46 14.01
CA ALA A 95 2.36 -28.30 14.92
C ALA A 95 2.63 -26.84 15.31
N SER A 96 1.62 -25.96 15.23
CA SER A 96 1.76 -24.68 15.91
C SER A 96 1.76 -24.95 17.42
N PRO A 97 2.83 -24.64 18.17
CA PRO A 97 2.74 -24.57 19.62
C PRO A 97 1.59 -23.63 20.02
N SER A 98 1.20 -23.61 21.29
CA SER A 98 0.17 -22.70 21.83
C SER A 98 0.53 -21.23 21.58
N LEU A 99 0.28 -20.76 20.37
CA LEU A 99 0.60 -19.42 19.91
C LEU A 99 -0.43 -18.48 20.51
N GLN A 100 0.05 -17.49 21.27
CA GLN A 100 -0.83 -16.50 21.89
C GLN A 100 -1.43 -15.63 20.80
N VAL A 101 -2.76 -15.67 20.65
CA VAL A 101 -3.48 -14.75 19.76
C VAL A 101 -3.38 -13.34 20.34
N ILE A 102 -2.82 -12.42 19.58
CA ILE A 102 -2.69 -11.00 19.93
C ILE A 102 -3.66 -10.11 19.17
N GLY A 103 -4.28 -10.62 18.10
CA GLY A 103 -5.28 -9.87 17.34
C GLY A 103 -6.13 -10.76 16.43
N ARG A 104 -7.40 -10.38 16.26
CA ARG A 104 -8.34 -10.98 15.31
C ARG A 104 -8.92 -9.86 14.45
N GLY A 105 -8.80 -9.96 13.13
CA GLY A 105 -9.29 -8.93 12.21
C GLY A 105 -9.77 -9.49 10.87
N GLY A 106 -10.21 -8.60 9.97
CA GLY A 106 -10.73 -8.98 8.64
C GLY A 106 -9.72 -9.72 7.75
N CYS A 107 -8.43 -9.57 8.04
CA CYS A 107 -7.33 -10.20 7.32
C CYS A 107 -6.85 -11.53 7.94
N GLY A 108 -7.42 -11.97 9.07
CA GLY A 108 -7.06 -13.22 9.75
C GLY A 108 -6.71 -13.05 11.23
N GLU A 109 -5.99 -14.03 11.76
CA GLU A 109 -5.50 -14.05 13.15
C GLU A 109 -4.03 -13.68 13.20
N VAL A 110 -3.65 -12.89 14.19
CA VAL A 110 -2.25 -12.53 14.45
C VAL A 110 -1.82 -13.13 15.78
N TYR A 111 -0.65 -13.77 15.75
CA TYR A 111 -0.08 -14.50 16.86
C TYR A 111 1.25 -13.89 17.27
N LYS A 112 1.56 -13.90 18.57
CA LYS A 112 2.92 -13.66 19.06
C LYS A 112 3.67 -14.99 19.12
N ALA A 113 4.91 -15.01 18.65
CA ALA A 113 5.80 -16.15 18.77
C ALA A 113 7.22 -15.70 19.13
N GLU A 114 7.99 -16.61 19.72
CA GLU A 114 9.43 -16.47 19.91
C GLU A 114 10.14 -17.32 18.86
N LEU A 115 10.84 -16.67 17.92
CA LEU A 115 11.53 -17.32 16.81
C LEU A 115 13.00 -17.54 17.18
N ALA A 116 13.41 -18.80 17.29
CA ALA A 116 14.82 -19.16 17.42
C ALA A 116 15.49 -19.15 16.04
N THR A 117 16.46 -18.26 15.83
CA THR A 117 17.22 -18.17 14.58
C THR A 117 18.64 -17.67 14.84
N GLY A 118 19.63 -18.28 14.19
CA GLY A 118 21.03 -17.84 14.28
C GLY A 118 21.62 -17.79 15.68
N GLY A 119 21.15 -18.65 16.60
CA GLY A 119 21.58 -18.70 18.00
C GLY A 119 20.95 -17.66 18.92
N ARG A 120 19.91 -16.94 18.47
CA ARG A 120 19.14 -15.98 19.27
C ARG A 120 17.65 -16.30 19.18
N THR A 121 16.90 -15.85 20.17
CA THR A 121 15.44 -15.89 20.17
C THR A 121 14.92 -14.48 20.04
N ILE A 122 14.03 -14.24 19.08
CA ILE A 122 13.43 -12.92 18.82
C ILE A 122 11.90 -12.99 18.84
N PRO A 123 11.22 -11.98 19.39
CA PRO A 123 9.77 -11.93 19.31
C PRO A 123 9.33 -11.56 17.89
N VAL A 124 8.37 -12.30 17.35
CA VAL A 124 7.77 -12.06 16.03
C VAL A 124 6.25 -12.04 16.10
N ALA A 125 5.63 -11.31 15.18
CA ALA A 125 4.20 -11.35 14.94
C ALA A 125 3.91 -12.19 13.69
N ILE A 126 3.01 -13.16 13.81
CA ILE A 126 2.67 -14.10 12.74
C ILE A 126 1.21 -13.88 12.35
N LYS A 127 0.97 -13.37 11.14
CA LYS A 127 -0.37 -13.18 10.57
C LYS A 127 -0.73 -14.40 9.74
N LYS A 128 -1.75 -15.15 10.18
CA LYS A 128 -2.32 -16.30 9.46
C LYS A 128 -3.44 -15.84 8.55
N VAL A 129 -3.25 -15.96 7.25
CA VAL A 129 -4.25 -15.66 6.23
C VAL A 129 -4.80 -16.95 5.64
N LEU A 130 -6.04 -17.28 5.99
CA LEU A 130 -6.70 -18.51 5.54
C LEU A 130 -6.96 -18.50 4.03
N GLN A 131 -6.64 -19.63 3.40
CA GLN A 131 -6.96 -19.98 2.03
C GLN A 131 -7.93 -21.18 2.05
N PRO A 132 -9.19 -21.00 1.64
CA PRO A 132 -10.08 -22.15 1.47
C PRO A 132 -9.50 -23.09 0.39
N LEU A 133 -9.44 -24.39 0.72
CA LEU A 133 -8.86 -25.41 -0.15
C LEU A 133 -9.59 -25.43 -1.51
N MET A 134 -8.83 -25.63 -2.60
CA MET A 134 -9.36 -25.71 -3.97
C MET A 134 -10.35 -26.86 -4.20
N ILE A 135 -10.52 -27.76 -3.23
CA ILE A 135 -11.43 -28.91 -3.33
C ILE A 135 -12.90 -28.44 -3.41
N ASP A 136 -13.24 -27.28 -2.86
CA ASP A 136 -14.60 -26.73 -2.93
C ASP A 136 -14.82 -25.76 -4.11
N ALA A 137 -13.80 -25.48 -4.94
CA ALA A 137 -13.93 -24.49 -6.03
C ALA A 137 -14.99 -24.85 -7.09
N ARG A 138 -15.42 -26.11 -7.13
CA ARG A 138 -16.51 -26.59 -8.00
C ARG A 138 -17.91 -26.34 -7.42
N ASN A 139 -18.01 -26.11 -6.10
CA ASN A 139 -19.26 -25.89 -5.35
C ASN A 139 -19.34 -24.52 -4.63
N LEU A 140 -18.26 -23.73 -4.64
CA LEU A 140 -18.23 -22.39 -4.05
C LEU A 140 -19.20 -21.45 -4.80
N GLY A 141 -20.11 -20.82 -4.07
CA GLY A 141 -20.98 -19.80 -4.64
C GLY A 141 -20.18 -18.62 -5.20
N THR A 142 -20.76 -17.86 -6.12
CA THR A 142 -20.11 -16.69 -6.75
C THR A 142 -19.56 -15.68 -5.73
N LYS A 143 -20.19 -15.58 -4.54
CA LYS A 143 -19.76 -14.73 -3.43
C LYS A 143 -18.49 -15.21 -2.75
N GLU A 144 -18.35 -16.52 -2.52
CA GLU A 144 -17.20 -17.11 -1.82
C GLU A 144 -15.95 -17.09 -2.71
N SER A 145 -16.12 -17.35 -4.01
CA SER A 145 -15.06 -17.20 -5.02
C SER A 145 -14.53 -15.76 -5.10
N ARG A 146 -15.40 -14.74 -4.96
CA ARG A 146 -15.00 -13.33 -4.90
C ARG A 146 -14.22 -12.99 -3.63
N ILE A 147 -14.62 -13.53 -2.48
CA ILE A 147 -13.90 -13.33 -1.20
C ILE A 147 -12.50 -13.97 -1.26
N LEU A 148 -12.41 -15.17 -1.83
CA LEU A 148 -11.15 -15.90 -1.96
C LEU A 148 -10.14 -15.17 -2.86
N SER A 149 -10.60 -14.70 -4.02
CA SER A 149 -9.79 -13.90 -4.93
C SER A 149 -9.38 -12.54 -4.35
N HIS A 150 -10.18 -11.97 -3.42
CA HIS A 150 -9.81 -10.76 -2.69
C HIS A 150 -8.66 -11.02 -1.71
N ARG A 151 -8.76 -12.05 -0.85
CA ARG A 151 -7.71 -12.38 0.13
C ARG A 151 -6.38 -12.73 -0.51
N MET A 152 -6.41 -13.51 -1.60
CA MET A 152 -5.20 -13.84 -2.36
C MET A 152 -4.54 -12.58 -2.94
N ARG A 153 -5.35 -11.61 -3.38
CA ARG A 153 -4.83 -10.32 -3.85
C ARG A 153 -4.20 -9.51 -2.72
N GLN A 154 -4.75 -9.56 -1.51
CA GLN A 154 -4.17 -8.90 -0.34
C GLN A 154 -2.82 -9.54 0.05
N ILE A 155 -2.75 -10.87 0.12
CA ILE A 155 -1.49 -11.59 0.39
C ILE A 155 -0.45 -11.22 -0.67
N ARG A 156 -0.80 -11.33 -1.95
CA ARG A 156 0.13 -11.00 -3.04
C ARG A 156 0.57 -9.54 -2.98
N SER A 157 -0.35 -8.62 -2.71
CA SER A 157 -0.05 -7.20 -2.53
C SER A 157 0.94 -7.01 -1.38
N GLU A 158 0.68 -7.59 -0.22
CA GLU A 158 1.49 -7.43 0.98
C GLU A 158 2.88 -8.06 0.82
N VAL A 159 2.98 -9.28 0.28
CA VAL A 159 4.26 -9.96 0.03
C VAL A 159 5.10 -9.22 -1.03
N VAL A 160 4.50 -8.86 -2.17
CA VAL A 160 5.22 -8.19 -3.26
C VAL A 160 5.64 -6.77 -2.87
N THR A 161 4.78 -6.04 -2.16
CA THR A 161 5.03 -4.65 -1.77
C THR A 161 5.98 -4.58 -0.57
N VAL A 162 5.69 -5.28 0.52
CA VAL A 162 6.42 -5.15 1.80
C VAL A 162 7.73 -5.91 1.83
N GLY A 163 7.83 -7.03 1.10
CA GLY A 163 9.04 -7.88 1.13
C GLY A 163 10.33 -7.11 0.83
N ARG A 164 10.25 -6.05 0.01
CA ARG A 164 11.40 -5.24 -0.44
C ARG A 164 11.53 -3.88 0.25
N MET A 165 10.55 -3.46 1.06
CA MET A 165 10.61 -2.16 1.74
C MET A 165 11.47 -2.22 2.99
N ARG A 166 12.33 -1.23 3.18
CA ARG A 166 13.14 -1.07 4.40
C ARG A 166 13.12 0.40 4.79
N HIS A 167 12.43 0.70 5.88
CA HIS A 167 12.33 2.03 6.46
C HIS A 167 11.96 1.90 7.94
N PRO A 168 12.53 2.70 8.86
CA PRO A 168 12.28 2.58 10.31
C PRO A 168 10.80 2.75 10.69
N ASN A 169 10.02 3.50 9.91
CA ASN A 169 8.60 3.73 10.17
C ASN A 169 7.66 2.89 9.29
N LEU A 170 8.13 1.77 8.72
CA LEU A 170 7.30 0.80 8.02
C LEU A 170 7.49 -0.58 8.66
N LEU A 171 6.39 -1.29 8.92
CA LEU A 171 6.45 -2.62 9.52
C LEU A 171 7.14 -3.58 8.55
N ARG A 172 8.25 -4.16 9.01
CA ARG A 172 9.08 -5.03 8.20
C ARG A 172 8.54 -6.46 8.16
N LEU A 173 8.29 -6.94 6.94
CA LEU A 173 8.02 -8.35 6.68
C LEU A 173 9.35 -9.11 6.71
N LEU A 174 9.45 -10.09 7.61
CA LEU A 174 10.63 -10.95 7.79
C LEU A 174 10.58 -12.16 6.87
N ALA A 175 9.42 -12.81 6.74
CA ALA A 175 9.22 -13.96 5.88
C ALA A 175 7.76 -14.15 5.47
N HIS A 176 7.54 -14.84 4.35
CA HIS A 176 6.26 -15.40 3.92
C HIS A 176 6.39 -16.93 3.86
N VAL A 177 5.48 -17.64 4.54
CA VAL A 177 5.44 -19.11 4.58
C VAL A 177 4.11 -19.61 4.03
N PRO A 178 4.06 -20.15 2.80
CA PRO A 178 2.88 -20.88 2.32
C PRO A 178 2.79 -22.25 3.02
N VAL A 179 1.62 -22.63 3.52
CA VAL A 179 1.42 -23.97 4.10
C VAL A 179 1.30 -25.02 3.00
N ARG A 180 1.87 -26.21 3.22
CA ARG A 180 1.93 -27.30 2.21
C ARG A 180 0.55 -27.73 1.71
N SER A 181 -0.45 -27.77 2.58
CA SER A 181 -1.82 -28.13 2.20
C SER A 181 -2.50 -27.07 1.32
N GLY A 182 -1.94 -25.86 1.22
CA GLY A 182 -2.59 -24.72 0.58
C GLY A 182 -3.77 -24.18 1.38
N SER A 183 -3.85 -24.50 2.69
CA SER A 183 -4.93 -24.07 3.59
C SER A 183 -4.76 -22.64 4.12
N CYS A 184 -3.52 -22.12 4.17
CA CYS A 184 -3.24 -20.76 4.57
C CYS A 184 -1.83 -20.28 4.18
N HIS A 185 -1.61 -18.98 4.35
CA HIS A 185 -0.32 -18.32 4.27
C HIS A 185 0.00 -17.70 5.63
N TYR A 186 1.24 -17.84 6.09
CA TYR A 186 1.75 -17.10 7.23
C TYR A 186 2.66 -15.96 6.76
N LEU A 187 2.45 -14.78 7.33
CA LEU A 187 3.31 -13.61 7.13
C LEU A 187 3.96 -13.29 8.49
N VAL A 188 5.28 -13.31 8.53
CA VAL A 188 6.08 -13.14 9.76
C VAL A 188 6.65 -11.72 9.76
N TYR A 189 6.38 -10.95 10.81
CA TYR A 189 6.80 -9.56 10.98
C TYR A 189 7.60 -9.36 12.27
N ASP A 190 8.28 -8.24 12.36
CA ASP A 190 8.74 -7.70 13.64
C ASP A 190 7.56 -7.57 14.63
N PHE A 191 7.78 -7.95 15.89
CA PHE A 191 6.77 -7.79 16.94
C PHE A 191 6.77 -6.36 17.49
N MET A 192 5.60 -5.75 17.53
CA MET A 192 5.39 -4.37 17.98
C MET A 192 4.72 -4.40 19.36
N LYS A 193 5.52 -4.32 20.43
CA LYS A 193 5.10 -4.60 21.81
C LYS A 193 3.97 -3.72 22.31
N ASN A 194 3.92 -2.46 21.87
CA ASN A 194 2.91 -1.51 22.31
C ASN A 194 1.59 -1.61 21.51
N GLY A 195 1.49 -2.56 20.56
CA GLY A 195 0.28 -2.79 19.77
C GLY A 195 0.00 -1.63 18.82
N SER A 196 -1.27 -1.39 18.50
CA SER A 196 -1.66 -0.31 17.60
C SER A 196 -1.87 1.02 18.33
N LEU A 197 -1.70 2.12 17.61
CA LEU A 197 -2.06 3.46 18.07
C LEU A 197 -3.55 3.54 18.44
N HIS A 198 -4.41 2.80 17.74
CA HIS A 198 -5.82 2.71 18.09
C HIS A 198 -6.03 2.19 19.51
N ASP A 199 -5.36 1.09 19.87
CA ASP A 199 -5.49 0.46 21.20
C ASP A 199 -4.93 1.36 22.31
N VAL A 200 -3.84 2.07 22.01
CA VAL A 200 -3.22 3.03 22.94
C VAL A 200 -4.16 4.19 23.23
N LEU A 201 -4.77 4.78 22.20
CA LEU A 201 -5.67 5.93 22.35
C LEU A 201 -7.06 5.56 22.91
N LYS A 202 -7.54 4.34 22.67
CA LYS A 202 -8.81 3.84 23.26
C LYS A 202 -8.66 3.43 24.73
N SER A 203 -7.46 3.06 25.18
CA SER A 203 -7.20 2.77 26.58
C SER A 203 -7.09 4.06 27.38
N GLU A 204 -8.00 4.28 28.33
CA GLU A 204 -8.02 5.50 29.13
C GLU A 204 -6.69 5.75 29.87
N THR A 205 -6.11 4.70 30.46
CA THR A 205 -4.80 4.79 31.14
C THR A 205 -3.68 5.10 30.16
N ARG A 206 -3.54 4.32 29.09
CA ARG A 206 -2.41 4.46 28.14
C ARG A 206 -2.50 5.76 27.34
N SER A 207 -3.71 6.23 27.04
CA SER A 207 -3.94 7.49 26.34
C SER A 207 -3.52 8.70 27.18
N ARG A 208 -3.79 8.65 28.51
CA ARG A 208 -3.33 9.68 29.47
C ARG A 208 -1.82 9.69 29.63
N ASP A 209 -1.16 8.53 29.55
CA ASP A 209 0.30 8.41 29.63
C ASP A 209 0.99 8.89 28.36
N LEU A 210 0.31 8.81 27.21
CA LEU A 210 0.81 9.30 25.93
C LEU A 210 0.66 10.83 25.82
N LYS A 211 1.59 11.55 26.45
CA LYS A 211 1.71 13.02 26.42
C LYS A 211 2.01 13.55 25.01
N TRP A 212 1.82 14.85 24.83
CA TRP A 212 1.99 15.51 23.53
C TRP A 212 3.32 15.22 22.81
N PRO A 213 4.50 15.26 23.47
CA PRO A 213 5.75 14.92 22.80
C PRO A 213 5.76 13.52 22.18
N GLY A 214 5.13 12.53 22.84
CA GLY A 214 4.98 11.19 22.30
C GLY A 214 4.01 11.14 21.11
N ARG A 215 2.88 11.86 21.18
CA ARG A 215 1.93 11.97 20.06
C ARG A 215 2.56 12.65 18.84
N HIS A 216 3.35 13.70 19.05
CA HIS A 216 4.08 14.40 17.99
C HIS A 216 5.19 13.52 17.39
N LYS A 217 5.95 12.77 18.21
CA LYS A 217 6.93 11.78 17.74
C LYS A 217 6.28 10.73 16.82
N ILE A 218 5.10 10.22 17.20
CA ILE A 218 4.32 9.29 16.37
C ILE A 218 3.89 9.95 15.05
N ALA A 219 3.41 11.19 15.09
CA ALA A 219 3.05 11.93 13.87
C ALA A 219 4.24 12.05 12.90
N LEU A 220 5.43 12.43 13.40
CA LEU A 220 6.65 12.52 12.60
C LEU A 220 7.04 11.17 11.98
N GLY A 221 6.98 10.08 12.75
CA GLY A 221 7.30 8.75 12.24
C GLY A 221 6.33 8.31 11.13
N VAL A 222 5.02 8.53 11.29
CA VAL A 222 4.05 8.23 10.24
C VAL A 222 4.29 9.09 8.99
N ALA A 223 4.60 10.38 9.15
CA ALA A 223 4.92 11.26 8.03
C ALA A 223 6.17 10.81 7.26
N ALA A 224 7.23 10.40 7.96
CA ALA A 224 8.45 9.88 7.35
C ALA A 224 8.19 8.57 6.58
N GLY A 225 7.44 7.64 7.19
CA GLY A 225 7.02 6.42 6.49
C GLY A 225 6.19 6.71 5.24
N LEU A 226 5.32 7.71 5.30
CA LEU A 226 4.49 8.11 4.16
C LEU A 226 5.30 8.77 3.04
N GLU A 227 6.27 9.62 3.39
CA GLU A 227 7.22 10.18 2.42
C GLU A 227 7.97 9.08 1.69
N TYR A 228 8.51 8.10 2.41
CA TYR A 228 9.20 6.97 1.79
C TYR A 228 8.32 6.28 0.74
N LEU A 229 7.07 5.95 1.10
CA LEU A 229 6.14 5.25 0.18
C LEU A 229 5.83 6.05 -1.08
N HIS A 230 5.67 7.37 -0.93
CA HIS A 230 5.19 8.24 -1.99
C HIS A 230 6.29 8.83 -2.87
N MET A 231 7.45 9.11 -2.29
CA MET A 231 8.49 9.94 -2.92
C MET A 231 9.81 9.21 -3.13
N GLU A 232 10.21 8.34 -2.20
CA GLU A 232 11.52 7.69 -2.23
C GLU A 232 11.48 6.30 -2.85
N HIS A 233 10.43 5.52 -2.56
CA HIS A 233 10.28 4.18 -3.09
C HIS A 233 9.86 4.22 -4.56
N GLN A 234 10.61 3.50 -5.40
CA GLN A 234 10.34 3.36 -6.83
C GLN A 234 10.15 1.87 -7.17
N PRO A 235 8.99 1.46 -7.72
CA PRO A 235 7.80 2.27 -8.03
C PRO A 235 7.03 2.75 -6.79
N LYS A 236 6.37 3.91 -6.87
CA LYS A 236 5.57 4.50 -5.79
C LYS A 236 4.56 3.51 -5.20
N ILE A 237 4.32 3.60 -3.90
CA ILE A 237 3.32 2.79 -3.19
C ILE A 237 2.25 3.69 -2.59
N ILE A 238 0.97 3.39 -2.83
CA ILE A 238 -0.18 4.03 -2.18
C ILE A 238 -0.79 3.03 -1.22
N HIS A 239 -0.94 3.37 0.05
CA HIS A 239 -1.38 2.46 1.11
C HIS A 239 -2.89 2.17 1.08
N ARG A 240 -3.71 3.22 0.95
CA ARG A 240 -5.19 3.21 0.85
C ARG A 240 -5.99 2.74 2.06
N ASP A 241 -5.35 2.50 3.20
CA ASP A 241 -6.04 2.15 4.45
C ASP A 241 -5.24 2.64 5.66
N LEU A 242 -4.71 3.86 5.56
CA LEU A 242 -3.98 4.46 6.66
C LEU A 242 -4.98 4.87 7.75
N LYS A 243 -4.80 4.34 8.96
CA LYS A 243 -5.65 4.58 10.14
C LYS A 243 -4.89 4.23 11.41
N PRO A 244 -5.32 4.68 12.60
CA PRO A 244 -4.61 4.39 13.85
C PRO A 244 -4.42 2.88 14.14
N ALA A 245 -5.35 2.02 13.71
CA ALA A 245 -5.22 0.57 13.88
C ALA A 245 -4.10 -0.06 13.02
N ASN A 246 -3.67 0.65 11.96
CA ASN A 246 -2.59 0.24 11.07
C ASN A 246 -1.27 0.98 11.39
N ILE A 247 -1.21 1.77 12.46
CA ILE A 247 0.02 2.35 12.99
C ILE A 247 0.41 1.54 14.23
N LEU A 248 1.46 0.74 14.15
CA LEU A 248 1.96 -0.07 15.27
C LEU A 248 3.10 0.64 15.99
N LEU A 249 3.25 0.37 17.29
CA LEU A 249 4.25 1.02 18.14
C LEU A 249 5.25 -0.01 18.70
N ASP A 250 6.54 0.27 18.52
CA ASP A 250 7.62 -0.57 19.03
C ASP A 250 7.86 -0.31 20.53
N ASP A 251 8.91 -0.90 21.09
CA ASP A 251 9.28 -0.77 22.51
C ASP A 251 9.52 0.69 22.94
N ASP A 252 10.02 1.53 22.05
CA ASP A 252 10.39 2.93 22.29
C ASP A 252 9.30 3.92 21.82
N MET A 253 8.09 3.40 21.57
CA MET A 253 6.94 4.15 21.05
C MET A 253 7.21 4.82 19.69
N ASN A 254 8.15 4.28 18.90
CA ASN A 254 8.29 4.66 17.50
C ASN A 254 7.15 4.05 16.68
N SER A 255 6.62 4.81 15.74
CA SER A 255 5.49 4.39 14.91
C SER A 255 5.93 3.71 13.63
N CYS A 256 5.29 2.60 13.28
CA CYS A 256 5.43 1.90 12.00
C CYS A 256 4.08 1.76 11.29
N ILE A 257 4.03 2.12 10.01
CA ILE A 257 2.87 1.86 9.15
C ILE A 257 2.83 0.36 8.81
N SER A 258 1.65 -0.26 8.92
CA SER A 258 1.41 -1.69 8.74
C SER A 258 0.17 -1.98 7.90
N ASP A 259 -0.06 -3.26 7.57
CA ASP A 259 -1.19 -3.75 6.78
C ASP A 259 -1.29 -3.19 5.35
N PHE A 260 -0.37 -3.64 4.50
CA PHE A 260 -0.30 -3.28 3.08
C PHE A 260 -1.21 -4.15 2.20
N GLY A 261 -2.19 -4.84 2.78
CA GLY A 261 -3.12 -5.71 2.05
C GLY A 261 -3.91 -4.96 0.97
N LEU A 262 -4.17 -3.66 1.18
CA LEU A 262 -4.83 -2.79 0.21
C LEU A 262 -3.86 -1.92 -0.58
N ALA A 263 -2.55 -2.04 -0.36
CA ALA A 263 -1.57 -1.20 -1.03
C ALA A 263 -1.61 -1.37 -2.56
N LYS A 264 -1.18 -0.34 -3.27
CA LYS A 264 -1.10 -0.33 -4.73
C LYS A 264 0.26 0.19 -5.15
N VAL A 265 0.99 -0.64 -5.88
CA VAL A 265 2.21 -0.24 -6.60
C VAL A 265 1.82 0.53 -7.85
N VAL A 266 2.44 1.70 -8.04
CA VAL A 266 2.14 2.68 -9.07
C VAL A 266 3.39 3.01 -9.85
N THR A 267 3.37 2.71 -11.15
CA THR A 267 4.49 2.97 -12.07
C THR A 267 4.27 4.21 -12.94
N CYS A 268 3.09 4.84 -12.86
CA CYS A 268 2.82 6.10 -13.56
C CYS A 268 3.39 7.30 -12.81
N ALA A 269 3.56 8.42 -13.51
CA ALA A 269 4.06 9.67 -12.94
C ALA A 269 3.20 10.15 -11.75
N THR A 270 3.82 10.96 -10.87
CA THR A 270 3.14 11.56 -9.72
C THR A 270 1.92 12.38 -10.14
N GLY A 271 0.83 12.27 -9.38
CA GLY A 271 -0.42 12.98 -9.66
C GLY A 271 -1.31 12.33 -10.73
N VAL A 272 -0.90 11.25 -11.39
CA VAL A 272 -1.76 10.52 -12.33
C VAL A 272 -2.81 9.72 -11.55
N SER A 273 -4.08 10.07 -11.74
CA SER A 273 -5.20 9.40 -11.08
C SER A 273 -5.39 7.97 -11.58
N ILE A 274 -5.62 7.04 -10.65
CA ILE A 274 -5.83 5.63 -10.92
C ILE A 274 -7.31 5.31 -10.72
N ASN A 275 -7.97 4.84 -11.76
CA ASN A 275 -9.36 4.38 -11.68
C ASN A 275 -9.45 3.01 -10.99
N THR A 276 -10.47 2.83 -10.15
CA THR A 276 -10.81 1.57 -9.50
C THR A 276 -12.28 1.24 -9.71
N LYS A 277 -12.62 -0.05 -9.58
CA LYS A 277 -14.02 -0.50 -9.61
C LYS A 277 -14.68 -0.48 -8.22
N HIS A 278 -13.85 -0.45 -7.17
CA HIS A 278 -14.30 -0.54 -5.79
C HIS A 278 -13.47 0.38 -4.90
N VAL A 279 -14.16 1.05 -3.97
CA VAL A 279 -13.54 1.74 -2.83
C VAL A 279 -13.23 0.70 -1.77
N ALA A 280 -12.03 0.77 -1.21
CA ALA A 280 -11.63 0.01 -0.04
C ALA A 280 -10.99 0.96 0.96
N GLY A 281 -10.93 0.54 2.23
CA GLY A 281 -10.42 1.34 3.33
C GLY A 281 -11.44 1.48 4.45
N THR A 282 -11.10 2.30 5.44
CA THR A 282 -11.91 2.46 6.66
C THR A 282 -12.71 3.76 6.62
N MET A 283 -14.02 3.67 6.86
CA MET A 283 -14.92 4.83 6.90
C MET A 283 -14.43 5.87 7.92
N GLY A 284 -14.50 7.15 7.55
CA GLY A 284 -13.94 8.27 8.32
C GLY A 284 -12.49 8.63 7.96
N PHE A 285 -11.73 7.72 7.35
CA PHE A 285 -10.36 7.97 6.85
C PHE A 285 -10.28 8.03 5.32
N ILE A 286 -11.32 7.56 4.61
CA ILE A 286 -11.37 7.57 3.15
C ILE A 286 -11.57 8.99 2.61
N ALA A 287 -10.67 9.39 1.70
CA ALA A 287 -10.74 10.68 1.02
C ALA A 287 -12.01 10.84 0.14
N PRO A 288 -12.57 12.06 0.05
CA PRO A 288 -13.83 12.30 -0.63
C PRO A 288 -13.85 11.94 -2.12
N GLU A 289 -12.80 12.30 -2.85
CA GLU A 289 -12.64 11.98 -4.25
C GLU A 289 -12.55 10.46 -4.49
N TYR A 290 -12.02 9.71 -3.53
CA TYR A 290 -11.82 8.28 -3.70
C TYR A 290 -13.16 7.54 -3.83
N TYR A 291 -14.14 7.90 -2.99
CA TYR A 291 -15.45 7.29 -3.05
C TYR A 291 -16.41 7.94 -4.05
N ARG A 292 -16.25 9.25 -4.34
CA ARG A 292 -17.10 9.96 -5.31
C ARG A 292 -16.71 9.67 -6.76
N LYS A 293 -15.40 9.69 -7.06
CA LYS A 293 -14.87 9.57 -8.43
C LYS A 293 -14.34 8.17 -8.75
N MET A 294 -14.35 7.25 -7.78
CA MET A 294 -13.78 5.89 -7.93
C MET A 294 -12.34 5.93 -8.48
N SER A 295 -11.59 6.95 -8.09
CA SER A 295 -10.21 7.15 -8.54
C SER A 295 -9.37 7.79 -7.44
N PHE A 296 -8.07 7.52 -7.45
CA PHE A 296 -7.16 7.94 -6.39
C PHE A 296 -5.76 8.24 -6.90
N THR A 297 -5.06 9.12 -6.18
CA THR A 297 -3.61 9.34 -6.24
C THR A 297 -3.03 9.09 -4.84
N GLU A 298 -1.74 9.34 -4.63
CA GLU A 298 -1.14 9.28 -3.28
C GLU A 298 -1.81 10.23 -2.26
N LYS A 299 -2.54 11.25 -2.75
CA LYS A 299 -3.26 12.22 -1.92
C LYS A 299 -4.38 11.63 -1.06
N VAL A 300 -4.83 10.40 -1.34
CA VAL A 300 -5.80 9.70 -0.47
C VAL A 300 -5.16 9.28 0.86
N ASP A 301 -3.87 8.93 0.86
CA ASP A 301 -3.17 8.61 2.10
C ASP A 301 -2.83 9.89 2.87
N VAL A 302 -2.55 11.00 2.17
CA VAL A 302 -2.36 12.33 2.80
C VAL A 302 -3.62 12.75 3.54
N TYR A 303 -4.80 12.58 2.93
CA TYR A 303 -6.08 12.82 3.60
C TYR A 303 -6.24 11.95 4.85
N SER A 304 -6.00 10.64 4.70
CA SER A 304 -6.09 9.69 5.80
C SER A 304 -5.15 10.07 6.96
N PHE A 305 -3.94 10.54 6.64
CA PHE A 305 -2.98 11.02 7.62
C PHE A 305 -3.43 12.32 8.30
N GLY A 306 -4.02 13.25 7.56
CA GLY A 306 -4.64 14.44 8.16
C GLY A 306 -5.72 14.10 9.19
N VAL A 307 -6.53 13.08 8.93
CA VAL A 307 -7.48 12.57 9.93
C VAL A 307 -6.75 11.97 11.15
N ILE A 308 -5.66 11.23 10.96
CA ILE A 308 -4.83 10.72 12.08
C ILE A 308 -4.24 11.84 12.92
N LEU A 309 -3.76 12.93 12.30
CA LEU A 309 -3.26 14.11 13.01
C LEU A 309 -4.36 14.73 13.89
N ALA A 310 -5.58 14.85 13.37
CA ALA A 310 -6.74 15.28 14.15
C ALA A 310 -7.04 14.32 15.32
N VAL A 311 -6.99 13.00 15.11
CA VAL A 311 -7.17 12.02 16.19
C VAL A 311 -6.11 12.18 17.28
N LEU A 312 -4.85 12.40 16.91
CA LEU A 312 -3.75 12.58 17.87
C LEU A 312 -3.94 13.82 18.76
N VAL A 313 -4.41 14.93 18.20
CA VAL A 313 -4.63 16.16 18.98
C VAL A 313 -5.92 16.11 19.79
N THR A 314 -7.00 15.62 19.20
CA THR A 314 -8.35 15.66 19.80
C THR A 314 -8.62 14.51 20.76
N GLY A 315 -7.88 13.40 20.64
CA GLY A 315 -8.16 12.15 21.34
C GLY A 315 -9.46 11.47 20.91
N ARG A 316 -10.15 11.99 19.88
CA ARG A 316 -11.42 11.48 19.37
C ARG A 316 -11.22 10.73 18.06
N PHE A 317 -12.06 9.74 17.80
CA PHE A 317 -12.10 9.01 16.53
C PHE A 317 -13.26 9.47 15.66
N PRO A 318 -13.18 9.37 14.31
CA PRO A 318 -14.29 9.76 13.43
C PRO A 318 -15.61 9.03 13.72
N THR A 319 -15.54 7.86 14.34
CA THR A 319 -16.69 7.02 14.72
C THR A 319 -17.28 7.36 16.09
N ASP A 320 -16.66 8.25 16.86
CA ASP A 320 -17.17 8.61 18.18
C ASP A 320 -18.53 9.32 18.07
N ARG A 321 -19.44 9.00 18.99
CA ARG A 321 -20.82 9.53 19.01
C ARG A 321 -20.89 11.06 19.04
N PHE A 322 -19.85 11.71 19.55
CA PHE A 322 -19.71 13.15 19.54
C PHE A 322 -19.98 13.75 18.15
N PHE A 323 -19.38 13.19 17.09
CA PHE A 323 -19.53 13.70 15.73
C PHE A 323 -20.88 13.36 15.07
N GLN A 324 -21.67 12.48 15.68
CA GLN A 324 -23.04 12.19 15.24
C GLN A 324 -24.04 13.18 15.84
N ALA A 325 -23.68 13.84 16.94
CA ALA A 325 -24.49 14.84 17.62
C ALA A 325 -24.16 16.29 17.18
N THR A 326 -23.01 16.51 16.54
CA THR A 326 -22.63 17.82 15.98
C THR A 326 -23.33 18.11 14.65
N GLU A 327 -23.58 19.38 14.36
CA GLU A 327 -24.24 19.85 13.13
C GLU A 327 -23.52 19.42 11.83
N GLU A 328 -22.21 19.18 11.87
CA GLU A 328 -21.37 18.97 10.69
C GLU A 328 -21.14 17.49 10.34
N ILE A 329 -21.73 16.57 11.13
CA ILE A 329 -21.82 15.11 10.90
C ILE A 329 -20.48 14.48 10.48
N SER A 330 -19.34 15.12 10.81
CA SER A 330 -18.01 14.66 10.41
C SER A 330 -16.92 15.32 11.26
N MET A 331 -15.93 14.53 11.66
CA MET A 331 -14.77 15.05 12.38
C MET A 331 -14.04 16.14 11.61
N VAL A 332 -13.84 15.96 10.30
CA VAL A 332 -13.10 16.92 9.48
C VAL A 332 -13.83 18.28 9.41
N GLY A 333 -15.16 18.26 9.24
CA GLY A 333 -15.98 19.48 9.28
C GLY A 333 -15.90 20.16 10.65
N TRP A 334 -15.99 19.38 11.73
CA TRP A 334 -15.86 19.88 13.09
C TRP A 334 -14.49 20.52 13.36
N VAL A 335 -13.39 19.83 13.06
CA VAL A 335 -12.03 20.36 13.25
C VAL A 335 -11.83 21.66 12.50
N ARG A 336 -12.24 21.74 11.23
CA ARG A 336 -12.08 22.99 10.44
C ARG A 336 -12.82 24.17 11.07
N ARG A 337 -14.04 23.96 11.58
CA ARG A 337 -14.80 25.02 12.26
C ARG A 337 -14.12 25.45 13.55
N VAL A 338 -13.76 24.50 14.42
CA VAL A 338 -13.17 24.82 15.74
C VAL A 338 -11.84 25.53 15.57
N VAL A 339 -11.00 25.09 14.63
CA VAL A 339 -9.73 25.76 14.28
C VAL A 339 -9.93 27.20 13.78
N ALA A 340 -11.08 27.51 13.17
CA ALA A 340 -11.44 28.84 12.71
C ALA A 340 -12.26 29.67 13.74
N SER A 341 -12.58 29.08 14.90
CA SER A 341 -13.39 29.72 15.94
C SER A 341 -12.54 30.64 16.83
N ASN A 342 -13.22 31.37 17.73
CA ASN A 342 -12.55 32.22 18.71
C ASN A 342 -11.82 31.43 19.81
N ASP A 343 -12.22 30.18 20.06
CA ASP A 343 -11.58 29.29 21.02
C ASP A 343 -11.24 27.95 20.38
N PRO A 344 -10.12 27.87 19.64
CA PRO A 344 -9.72 26.64 18.99
C PRO A 344 -9.19 25.58 19.98
N THR A 345 -8.97 25.93 21.26
CA THR A 345 -8.47 24.99 22.26
C THR A 345 -9.50 23.94 22.66
N GLU A 346 -10.79 24.18 22.37
CA GLU A 346 -11.88 23.20 22.49
C GLU A 346 -11.57 21.89 21.73
N ALA A 347 -10.79 21.96 20.65
CA ALA A 347 -10.42 20.79 19.88
C ALA A 347 -9.40 19.89 20.60
N ILE A 348 -8.66 20.39 21.58
CA ILE A 348 -7.56 19.67 22.20
C ILE A 348 -8.10 18.65 23.21
N ASP A 349 -7.53 17.45 23.19
CA ASP A 349 -7.77 16.44 24.21
C ASP A 349 -7.54 17.03 25.61
N SER A 350 -8.58 16.99 26.45
CA SER A 350 -8.53 17.54 27.82
C SER A 350 -7.36 17.01 28.67
N THR A 351 -6.85 15.82 28.37
CA THR A 351 -5.70 15.22 29.06
C THR A 351 -4.35 15.86 28.67
N LEU A 352 -4.33 16.64 27.58
CA LEU A 352 -3.17 17.36 27.07
C LEU A 352 -3.18 18.84 27.42
N LEU A 353 -4.33 19.42 27.77
CA LEU A 353 -4.45 20.83 28.17
C LEU A 353 -3.64 21.16 29.44
N GLY A 354 -3.09 22.36 29.49
CA GLY A 354 -2.32 22.89 30.61
C GLY A 354 -0.88 22.38 30.68
N ASN A 355 -0.39 21.66 29.66
CA ASN A 355 0.96 21.09 29.63
C ASN A 355 1.95 21.91 28.77
N GLY A 356 1.54 23.08 28.26
CA GLY A 356 2.44 24.02 27.59
C GLY A 356 2.75 23.70 26.12
N PHE A 357 1.85 22.99 25.43
CA PHE A 357 2.02 22.61 24.02
C PHE A 357 0.81 22.95 23.14
N GLU A 358 -0.08 23.81 23.63
CA GLU A 358 -1.34 24.17 22.97
C GLU A 358 -1.07 24.80 21.60
N ARG A 359 -0.05 25.65 21.51
CA ARG A 359 0.34 26.29 20.25
C ARG A 359 0.77 25.26 19.19
N GLU A 360 1.59 24.30 19.58
CA GLU A 360 2.13 23.23 18.74
C GLU A 360 1.00 22.30 18.29
N MET A 361 0.10 21.93 19.22
CA MET A 361 -1.11 21.16 18.91
C MET A 361 -1.99 21.88 17.89
N MET A 362 -2.14 23.21 18.01
CA MET A 362 -2.88 24.01 17.05
C MET A 362 -2.23 24.06 15.67
N LEU A 363 -0.89 24.11 15.59
CA LEU A 363 -0.17 24.01 14.32
C LEU A 363 -0.40 22.66 13.65
N VAL A 364 -0.40 21.56 14.41
CA VAL A 364 -0.71 20.23 13.89
C VAL A 364 -2.15 20.14 13.39
N LEU A 365 -3.13 20.75 14.06
CA LEU A 365 -4.51 20.81 13.55
C LEU A 365 -4.63 21.62 12.25
N LYS A 366 -3.86 22.70 12.08
CA LYS A 366 -3.82 23.43 10.80
C LYS A 366 -3.25 22.56 9.67
N ILE A 367 -2.18 21.80 9.95
CA ILE A 367 -1.63 20.82 9.00
C ILE A 367 -2.68 19.75 8.67
N ALA A 368 -3.43 19.26 9.66
CA ALA A 368 -4.53 18.32 9.45
C ALA A 368 -5.61 18.89 8.53
N CYS A 369 -5.96 20.18 8.68
CA CYS A 369 -6.89 20.87 7.78
C CYS A 369 -6.36 20.92 6.34
N PHE A 370 -5.09 21.27 6.13
CA PHE A 370 -4.47 21.26 4.79
C PHE A 370 -4.43 19.87 4.17
N CYS A 371 -4.09 18.84 4.96
CA CYS A 371 -4.08 17.46 4.50
C CYS A 371 -5.47 16.96 4.09
N THR A 372 -6.53 17.50 4.69
CA THR A 372 -7.91 17.03 4.50
C THR A 372 -8.72 17.88 3.52
N TYR A 373 -8.13 18.79 2.74
CA TYR A 373 -8.88 19.54 1.71
C TYR A 373 -9.66 18.63 0.76
N ASP A 374 -10.83 19.10 0.32
CA ASP A 374 -11.72 18.33 -0.54
C ASP A 374 -11.12 18.12 -1.94
N ASP A 375 -10.43 19.14 -2.49
CA ASP A 375 -9.64 18.99 -3.71
C ASP A 375 -8.26 18.35 -3.38
N PRO A 376 -7.94 17.15 -3.89
CA PRO A 376 -6.63 16.54 -3.69
C PRO A 376 -5.45 17.38 -4.23
N LYS A 377 -5.69 18.32 -5.16
CA LYS A 377 -4.64 19.22 -5.68
C LYS A 377 -4.18 20.25 -4.66
N GLU A 378 -5.08 20.69 -3.78
CA GLU A 378 -4.80 21.67 -2.73
C GLU A 378 -4.11 21.04 -1.51
N ARG A 379 -4.17 19.71 -1.39
CA ARG A 379 -3.46 19.00 -0.31
C ARG A 379 -1.95 19.09 -0.52
N PRO A 380 -1.17 19.27 0.56
CA PRO A 380 0.29 19.12 0.51
C PRO A 380 0.69 17.72 0.02
N ASN A 381 1.92 17.57 -0.46
CA ASN A 381 2.48 16.25 -0.68
C ASN A 381 3.08 15.68 0.62
N SER A 382 3.38 14.38 0.68
CA SER A 382 3.89 13.72 1.91
C SER A 382 5.17 14.34 2.47
N ARG A 383 6.09 14.81 1.61
CA ARG A 383 7.32 15.50 2.01
C ARG A 383 7.01 16.86 2.63
N ASP A 384 6.10 17.63 2.03
CA ASP A 384 5.69 18.91 2.59
C ASP A 384 5.08 18.73 3.99
N VAL A 385 4.27 17.67 4.18
CA VAL A 385 3.68 17.36 5.50
C VAL A 385 4.76 17.03 6.53
N LEU A 386 5.74 16.18 6.19
CA LEU A 386 6.87 15.91 7.08
C LEU A 386 7.65 17.17 7.42
N CYS A 387 7.91 18.02 6.42
CA CYS A 387 8.61 19.29 6.61
C CYS A 387 7.86 20.24 7.54
N MET A 388 6.55 20.41 7.34
CA MET A 388 5.73 21.25 8.23
C MET A 388 5.71 20.71 9.66
N LEU A 389 5.61 19.39 9.85
CA LEU A 389 5.62 18.78 11.18
C LEU A 389 6.98 18.93 11.87
N SER A 390 8.09 18.75 11.16
CA SER A 390 9.44 18.81 11.74
C SER A 390 9.87 20.24 12.14
N GLN A 391 9.21 21.25 11.60
CA GLN A 391 9.39 22.65 11.99
C GLN A 391 8.72 23.01 13.32
N ILE A 392 7.80 22.17 13.82
CA ILE A 392 7.15 22.38 15.12
C ILE A 392 8.15 21.97 16.21
N LYS A 393 8.81 22.95 16.83
CA LYS A 393 9.72 22.72 17.95
C LYS A 393 8.92 22.54 19.24
N LEU A 394 9.17 21.46 19.95
CA LEU A 394 8.59 21.23 21.27
C LEU A 394 9.53 21.86 22.31
N GLY A 395 9.15 23.02 22.86
CA GLY A 395 9.81 23.60 24.03
C GLY A 395 11.15 24.33 23.79
N GLU A 396 11.26 25.15 22.74
CA GLU A 396 12.29 26.19 22.65
C GLU A 396 11.64 27.57 22.86
N ASP A 397 11.16 27.87 24.07
CA ASP A 397 10.78 29.25 24.50
C ASP A 397 10.68 29.36 26.04
N ILE A 398 11.52 28.62 26.79
CA ILE A 398 11.78 28.91 28.22
C ILE A 398 13.28 28.64 28.48
N VAL A 399 14.11 29.65 28.23
CA VAL A 399 15.41 29.85 28.90
C VAL A 399 15.44 31.26 29.43
#